data_AF-A0A952B751-F1
#
_entry.id   AF-A0A952B751-F1
#
_cell.length_a   1.000
_cell.length_b   1.000
_cell.length_c   1.000
_cell.angle_alpha   90.00
_cell.angle_beta   90.00
_cell.angle_gamma   90.00
#
_symmetry.space_group_name_H-M   'P 1'
#
loop_
_entity.id
_entity.type
_entity.pdbx_description
1 polymer ?
#
loop_
_entity_poly.entity_id
_entity_poly.type
_entity_poly.pdbx_seq_one_letter_code
_entity_poly.pdbx_strand_id
1 'polypeptide(L)'
;MQQMKYFKEPKIIKIESPEMPNGDLCLIREFFDLSQSDDFFKTLLALAQWRQDASKRGRKVMQLPRLTLWYGNSGKNYSYSGIRMKPLPWNAPLLTIKQGVD
;
A
#
# COMPACT_ATOMS: atom_id res chain seq x y z
N MET A 1 4.79 24.98 -16.85
CA MET A 1 4.18 23.72 -16.36
C MET A 1 4.87 22.53 -17.03
N GLN A 2 5.98 22.04 -16.47
CA GLN A 2 6.92 21.14 -17.16
C GLN A 2 6.95 19.72 -16.54
N GLN A 3 5.81 19.24 -16.04
CA GLN A 3 5.69 17.95 -15.34
C GLN A 3 5.12 16.82 -16.22
N MET A 4 4.51 17.15 -17.37
CA MET A 4 3.85 16.17 -18.26
C MET A 4 4.81 15.26 -19.05
N LYS A 5 6.13 15.46 -18.98
CA LYS A 5 7.13 14.68 -19.75
C LYS A 5 7.60 13.39 -19.06
N TYR A 6 7.13 13.14 -17.83
CA TYR A 6 7.53 12.00 -17.00
C TYR A 6 6.49 10.90 -16.95
N PHE A 7 5.49 10.94 -17.83
CA PHE A 7 4.52 9.87 -18.00
C PHE A 7 4.70 9.21 -19.38
N LYS A 8 5.66 8.28 -19.52
CA LYS A 8 5.82 7.39 -20.67
C LYS A 8 5.52 5.94 -20.25
N GLU A 9 4.74 5.22 -21.09
CA GLU A 9 4.47 3.76 -21.13
C GLU A 9 5.03 2.92 -19.97
N PRO A 10 4.22 2.11 -19.26
CA PRO A 10 4.65 1.41 -18.05
C PRO A 10 5.94 0.62 -18.27
N LYS A 11 7.04 1.11 -17.68
CA LYS A 11 8.35 0.46 -17.76
C LYS A 11 8.56 -0.39 -16.54
N ILE A 12 8.61 -1.70 -16.77
CA ILE A 12 9.09 -2.66 -15.78
C ILE A 12 10.62 -2.56 -15.77
N ILE A 13 11.17 -2.11 -14.64
CA ILE A 13 12.60 -2.02 -14.39
C ILE A 13 12.95 -3.14 -13.41
N LYS A 14 13.71 -4.14 -13.87
CA LYS A 14 14.28 -5.15 -12.96
C LYS A 14 15.41 -4.52 -12.16
N ILE A 15 15.42 -4.75 -10.86
CA ILE A 15 16.42 -4.24 -9.92
C ILE A 15 17.21 -5.43 -9.40
N GLU A 16 18.48 -5.51 -9.78
CA GLU A 16 19.41 -6.48 -9.23
C GLU A 16 19.92 -5.96 -7.87
N SER A 17 19.83 -6.78 -6.83
CA SER A 17 20.34 -6.45 -5.50
C SER A 17 21.21 -7.58 -4.94
N PRO A 18 22.50 -7.34 -4.70
CA PRO A 18 23.38 -8.32 -4.07
C PRO A 18 22.93 -8.73 -2.65
N GLU A 19 22.17 -7.87 -1.97
CA GLU A 19 21.64 -8.13 -0.62
C GLU A 19 20.43 -9.08 -0.63
N MET A 20 19.85 -9.35 -1.80
CA MET A 20 18.73 -10.27 -1.99
C MET A 20 19.09 -11.34 -3.04
N PRO A 21 20.06 -12.23 -2.75
CA PRO A 21 20.58 -13.18 -3.74
C PRO A 21 19.53 -14.17 -4.28
N ASN A 22 18.42 -14.36 -3.56
CA ASN A 22 17.30 -15.21 -3.98
C ASN A 22 15.97 -14.42 -4.08
N GLY A 23 16.03 -13.10 -4.20
CA GLY A 23 14.85 -12.24 -4.28
C GLY A 23 14.82 -11.46 -5.58
N ASP A 24 13.71 -11.54 -6.30
CA ASP A 24 13.46 -10.68 -7.46
C ASP A 24 12.83 -9.36 -7.01
N LEU A 25 13.38 -8.24 -7.48
CA LEU A 25 12.81 -6.92 -7.28
C LEU A 25 12.54 -6.26 -8.63
N CYS A 26 11.32 -5.73 -8.80
CA CYS A 26 10.98 -4.93 -9.97
C CYS A 26 10.29 -3.62 -9.57
N LEU A 27 10.52 -2.57 -10.35
CA LEU A 27 9.83 -1.29 -10.26
C LEU A 27 9.01 -1.09 -11.52
N ILE A 28 7.69 -0.97 -11.36
CA ILE A 28 6.79 -0.59 -12.45
C ILE A 28 6.50 0.89 -12.30
N ARG A 29 7.08 1.71 -13.18
CA ARG A 29 6.80 3.15 -13.20
C ARG A 29 5.46 3.39 -13.90
N GLU A 30 4.74 4.39 -13.39
CA GLU A 30 3.50 4.88 -14.03
C GLU A 30 2.47 3.77 -14.25
N PHE A 31 2.39 2.88 -13.27
CA PHE A 31 1.45 1.78 -13.27
C PHE A 31 -0.02 2.24 -13.42
N PHE A 32 -0.33 3.40 -12.85
CA PHE A 32 -1.50 4.19 -13.16
C PHE A 32 -1.06 5.52 -13.76
N ASP A 33 -1.88 6.07 -14.66
CA ASP A 33 -1.66 7.43 -15.14
C ASP A 33 -1.93 8.46 -14.01
N LEU A 34 -1.60 9.73 -14.28
CA LEU A 34 -1.74 10.79 -13.29
C LEU A 34 -3.21 11.00 -12.85
N SER A 35 -4.16 10.93 -13.79
CA SER A 35 -5.58 11.13 -13.49
C SER A 35 -6.11 10.02 -12.59
N GLN A 36 -5.81 8.77 -12.95
CA GLN A 36 -6.17 7.59 -12.17
C GLN A 36 -5.57 7.66 -10.76
N SER A 37 -4.29 8.04 -10.67
CA SER A 37 -3.58 8.18 -9.40
C SER A 37 -4.22 9.23 -8.49
N ASP A 38 -4.57 10.40 -9.06
CA ASP A 38 -5.22 11.49 -8.32
C ASP A 38 -6.63 11.08 -7.83
N ASP A 39 -7.39 10.37 -8.65
CA ASP A 39 -8.73 9.90 -8.31
C ASP A 39 -8.70 8.83 -7.21
N PHE A 40 -7.79 7.86 -7.31
CA PHE A 40 -7.58 6.88 -6.25
C PHE A 40 -7.13 7.56 -4.96
N PHE A 41 -6.20 8.50 -5.02
CA PHE A 41 -5.72 9.22 -3.85
C PHE A 41 -6.87 9.95 -3.13
N LYS A 42 -7.65 10.75 -3.85
CA LYS A 42 -8.81 11.48 -3.27
C LYS A 42 -9.83 10.51 -2.67
N THR A 43 -10.17 9.46 -3.41
CA THR A 43 -11.18 8.48 -2.99
C THR A 43 -10.75 7.73 -1.74
N LEU A 44 -9.52 7.20 -1.72
CA LEU A 44 -8.99 6.46 -0.58
C LEU A 44 -8.80 7.36 0.64
N LEU A 45 -8.37 8.60 0.44
CA LEU A 45 -8.24 9.57 1.52
C LEU A 45 -9.59 9.89 2.17
N ALA A 46 -10.66 10.05 1.37
CA ALA A 46 -12.00 10.37 1.84
C ALA A 46 -12.73 9.19 2.50
N LEU A 47 -12.56 7.97 1.96
CA LEU A 47 -13.24 6.76 2.47
C LEU A 47 -12.60 6.20 3.75
N ALA A 48 -11.37 6.59 4.06
CA ALA A 48 -10.59 5.94 5.08
C ALA A 48 -10.91 6.41 6.50
N GLN A 49 -11.41 5.49 7.34
CA GLN A 49 -11.44 5.64 8.80
C GLN A 49 -10.07 5.32 9.42
N TRP A 50 -9.07 6.13 9.07
CA TRP A 50 -7.69 5.95 9.50
C TRP A 50 -7.53 5.69 11.00
N ARG A 51 -6.80 4.61 11.35
CA ARG A 51 -6.53 4.24 12.74
C ARG A 51 -5.06 4.38 13.07
N GLN A 52 -4.75 4.99 14.21
CA GLN A 52 -3.40 4.96 14.76
C GLN A 52 -3.23 3.73 15.65
N ASP A 53 -2.40 2.78 15.21
CA ASP A 53 -2.08 1.57 15.96
C ASP A 53 -0.93 1.82 16.95
N ALA A 54 -0.92 1.10 18.07
CA ALA A 54 0.17 1.11 19.03
C ALA A 54 0.90 -0.24 19.03
N SER A 55 2.23 -0.22 18.98
CA SER A 55 3.06 -1.42 19.09
C SER A 55 3.75 -1.49 20.45
N LYS A 56 4.01 -2.71 20.92
CA LYS A 56 4.78 -2.93 22.14
C LYS A 56 6.23 -3.18 21.77
N ARG A 57 7.14 -2.32 22.25
CA ARG A 57 8.60 -2.51 22.13
C ARG A 57 9.18 -2.69 23.53
N GLY A 58 9.49 -3.93 23.88
CA GLY A 58 9.89 -4.30 25.24
C GLY A 58 8.77 -4.06 26.24
N ARG A 59 9.02 -3.22 27.27
CA ARG A 59 8.01 -2.85 28.29
C ARG A 59 7.18 -1.61 27.93
N LYS A 60 7.52 -0.90 26.85
CA LYS A 60 6.84 0.35 26.46
C LYS A 60 5.83 0.09 25.34
N VAL A 61 4.64 0.70 25.46
CA VAL A 61 3.65 0.78 24.38
C VAL A 61 3.82 2.15 23.72
N MET A 62 4.00 2.17 22.41
CA MET A 62 4.21 3.39 21.64
C MET A 62 3.28 3.42 20.43
N GLN A 63 2.66 4.58 20.20
CA GLN A 63 1.89 4.82 18.99
C GLN A 63 2.81 4.76 17.77
N LEU A 64 2.34 4.15 16.69
CA LEU A 64 3.03 4.19 15.42
C LEU A 64 2.94 5.61 14.84
N PRO A 65 4.02 6.14 14.22
CA PRO A 65 4.04 7.46 13.61
C PRO A 65 3.35 7.46 12.24
N ARG A 66 2.27 6.69 12.10
CA ARG A 66 1.46 6.58 10.88
C ARG A 66 0.06 6.10 11.22
N LEU A 67 -0.88 6.43 10.34
CA LEU A 67 -2.21 5.86 10.36
C LEU A 67 -2.27 4.64 9.45
N THR A 68 -3.17 3.71 9.76
CA THR A 68 -3.30 2.45 9.05
C THR A 68 -4.77 2.06 8.92
N LEU A 69 -5.06 1.35 7.83
CA LEU A 69 -6.28 0.59 7.62
C LEU A 69 -5.88 -0.77 7.07
N TRP A 70 -6.63 -1.79 7.45
CA TRP A 70 -6.42 -3.15 7.01
C TRP A 70 -7.63 -3.54 6.17
N TYR A 71 -7.40 -3.95 4.92
CA TYR A 71 -8.44 -4.47 4.02
C TYR A 71 -8.04 -5.87 3.59
N GLY A 72 -9.02 -6.74 3.42
CA GLY A 72 -8.75 -8.14 3.14
C GLY A 72 -10.00 -9.00 3.08
N ASN A 73 -9.79 -10.28 2.77
CA ASN A 73 -10.84 -11.27 2.82
C ASN A 73 -11.30 -11.46 4.27
N SER A 74 -12.62 -11.60 4.46
CA SER A 74 -13.20 -11.82 5.78
C SER A 74 -12.56 -13.01 6.50
N GLY A 75 -12.36 -12.87 7.82
CA GLY A 75 -11.75 -13.91 8.66
C GLY A 75 -10.22 -14.02 8.59
N LYS A 76 -9.55 -13.26 7.70
CA LYS A 76 -8.08 -13.24 7.60
C LYS A 76 -7.44 -12.28 8.60
N ASN A 77 -7.60 -12.58 9.88
CA ASN A 77 -6.96 -11.81 10.94
C ASN A 77 -5.44 -12.00 10.91
N TYR A 78 -4.70 -10.89 11.05
CA TYR A 78 -3.25 -10.90 11.14
C TYR A 78 -2.83 -10.30 12.48
N SER A 79 -1.68 -10.73 13.02
CA SER A 79 -1.12 -10.16 14.25
C SER A 79 0.38 -9.97 14.09
N TYR A 80 0.88 -8.79 14.46
CA TYR A 80 2.30 -8.47 14.37
C TYR A 80 2.69 -7.48 15.46
N SER A 81 3.80 -7.75 16.15
CA SER A 81 4.35 -6.86 17.20
C SER A 81 3.32 -6.42 18.27
N GLY A 82 2.40 -7.33 18.61
CA GLY A 82 1.32 -7.09 19.57
C GLY A 82 0.10 -6.33 19.01
N ILE A 83 0.13 -5.91 17.74
CA ILE A 83 -1.02 -5.30 17.06
C ILE A 83 -1.87 -6.41 16.46
N ARG A 84 -3.17 -6.42 16.78
CA ARG A 84 -4.15 -7.30 16.13
C ARG A 84 -4.86 -6.55 15.01
N MET A 85 -4.80 -7.10 13.81
CA MET A 85 -5.33 -6.50 12.60
C MET A 85 -6.52 -7.34 12.13
N LYS A 86 -7.72 -6.78 12.29
CA LYS A 86 -8.95 -7.32 11.72
C LYS A 86 -9.20 -6.56 10.41
N PRO A 87 -9.06 -7.20 9.23
CA PRO A 87 -9.26 -6.50 7.98
C PRO A 87 -10.74 -6.13 7.81
N LEU A 88 -10.97 -4.92 7.32
CA LEU A 88 -12.23 -4.53 6.70
C LEU A 88 -12.41 -5.29 5.39
N PRO A 89 -13.66 -5.56 4.96
CA PRO A 89 -13.91 -6.10 3.64
C PRO A 89 -13.39 -5.14 2.57
N TRP A 90 -12.84 -5.69 1.48
CA TRP A 90 -12.41 -4.90 0.34
C TRP A 90 -13.49 -3.93 -0.14
N ASN A 91 -13.10 -2.69 -0.43
CA ASN A 91 -13.95 -1.73 -1.11
C ASN A 91 -13.65 -1.72 -2.62
N ALA A 92 -14.56 -1.13 -3.41
CA ALA A 92 -14.42 -1.14 -4.87
C ALA A 92 -13.09 -0.51 -5.36
N PRO A 93 -12.63 0.66 -4.87
CA PRO A 93 -11.35 1.23 -5.30
C PRO A 93 -10.14 0.31 -5.06
N LEU A 94 -10.07 -0.34 -3.90
CA LEU A 94 -8.97 -1.25 -3.58
C LEU A 94 -9.03 -2.55 -4.38
N LEU A 95 -10.22 -3.05 -4.74
CA LEU A 95 -10.35 -4.19 -5.65
C LEU A 95 -9.83 -3.84 -7.05
N THR A 96 -10.16 -2.65 -7.57
CA THR A 96 -9.63 -2.19 -8.86
C THR A 96 -8.11 -2.12 -8.84
N ILE A 97 -7.52 -1.56 -7.77
CA ILE A 97 -6.06 -1.51 -7.63
C ILE A 97 -5.47 -2.91 -7.56
N LYS A 98 -6.07 -3.82 -6.79
CA LYS A 98 -5.61 -5.21 -6.66
C LYS A 98 -5.63 -5.93 -8.01
N GLN A 99 -6.71 -5.79 -8.78
CA GLN A 99 -6.85 -6.41 -10.11
C GLN A 99 -5.84 -5.90 -11.12
N GLY A 100 -5.37 -4.65 -11.00
CA GLY A 100 -4.31 -4.15 -11.87
C GLY A 100 -2.97 -4.82 -11.58
N VAL A 101 -2.71 -5.20 -10.32
CA VAL A 101 -1.42 -5.72 -9.84
C VAL A 101 -1.31 -7.23 -10.03
N ASP A 102 -2.43 -7.95 -9.89
CA ASP A 102 -2.52 -9.40 -10.12
C ASP A 102 -2.31 -9.78 -11.60
#